data_AF-F4Q7L5-F1
#
_entry.id   AF-F4Q7L5-F1
#
_cell.length_a   1.000
_cell.length_b   1.000
_cell.length_c   1.000
_cell.angle_alpha   90.00
_cell.angle_beta   90.00
_cell.angle_gamma   90.00
#
_symmetry.space_group_name_H-M   'P 1'
#
loop_
_entity.id
_entity.type
_entity.pdbx_description
1 polymer ?
#
loop_
_entity_poly.entity_id
_entity_poly.type
_entity_poly.pdbx_seq_one_letter_code
_entity_poly.pdbx_strand_id
1 'polypeptide(L)'
;MKFHLSILILILSIVSFCFGQKIIQFDTSSDCYQGCDFNDPSVWIGGVAPNQNFKYIASINYTSTNNNLPQNIDSFKSIELAGLIVVGSPSGSPVTVTSYTTTQIKGSVLIGNNAKYESVEDLSATKGVTLANEGAMVLEMGSGITANLNSLAGNLTLSNASIEGSVTLTGGQVYLEGAYITQDLTISSSVSTHLTAPLMVGGNFNLGPSSVNLVIWEPTTILKHVAILVEGQFTFNGKLMVTIQDDSYLVTGPTYYILMTAEASFNPNQVALANNLPANLRPLFRSVKIQSVNYITLQFKNSN
;
A
#
# COMPACT_ATOMS: atom_id res chain seq x y z
N MET A 1 -2.78 22.84 -14.85
CA MET A 1 -3.76 22.04 -14.07
C MET A 1 -4.90 21.42 -14.89
N LYS A 2 -5.46 22.04 -15.93
CA LYS A 2 -6.58 21.46 -16.72
C LYS A 2 -6.25 20.19 -17.52
N PHE A 3 -4.98 19.89 -17.78
CA PHE A 3 -4.56 18.74 -18.61
C PHE A 3 -4.64 17.39 -17.88
N HIS A 4 -4.50 17.34 -16.55
CA HIS A 4 -4.56 16.08 -15.79
C HIS A 4 -5.99 15.56 -15.59
N LEU A 5 -6.98 16.46 -15.51
CA LEU A 5 -8.40 16.08 -15.38
C LEU A 5 -8.91 15.39 -16.65
N SER A 6 -8.48 15.84 -17.83
CA SER A 6 -8.86 15.26 -19.12
C SER A 6 -8.33 13.84 -19.33
N ILE A 7 -7.15 13.52 -18.77
CA ILE A 7 -6.55 12.17 -18.84
C ILE A 7 -7.31 11.20 -17.92
N LEU A 8 -7.73 11.66 -16.73
CA LEU A 8 -8.55 10.87 -15.81
C LEU A 8 -9.90 10.49 -16.42
N ILE A 9 -10.57 11.45 -17.08
CA ILE A 9 -11.87 11.23 -17.76
C ILE A 9 -11.74 10.30 -18.98
N LEU A 10 -10.62 10.37 -19.71
CA LEU A 10 -10.35 9.49 -20.85
C LEU A 10 -10.10 8.04 -20.40
N ILE A 11 -9.42 7.84 -19.27
CA ILE A 11 -9.23 6.51 -18.66
C ILE A 11 -10.56 5.96 -18.17
N LEU A 12 -11.43 6.79 -17.56
CA LEU A 12 -12.79 6.38 -17.13
C LEU A 12 -13.70 5.95 -18.29
N SER A 13 -13.57 6.54 -19.48
CA SER A 13 -14.45 6.26 -20.62
C SER A 13 -14.11 4.97 -21.37
N ILE A 14 -12.88 4.46 -21.25
CA ILE A 14 -12.47 3.20 -21.88
C ILE A 14 -12.91 1.97 -21.06
N VAL A 15 -13.28 2.12 -19.77
CA VAL A 15 -13.71 1.01 -18.89
C VAL A 15 -15.17 0.56 -19.14
N SER A 16 -15.97 1.33 -19.89
CA SER A 16 -17.44 1.15 -19.95
C SER A 16 -17.96 0.17 -21.01
N PHE A 17 -17.10 -0.46 -21.81
CA PHE A 17 -17.54 -1.36 -22.89
C PHE A 17 -17.29 -2.83 -22.55
N CYS A 18 -18.10 -3.39 -21.65
CA CYS A 18 -18.54 -4.80 -21.70
C CYS A 18 -19.55 -5.08 -20.56
N PHE A 19 -20.80 -5.39 -20.93
CA PHE A 19 -21.90 -5.95 -20.10
C PHE A 19 -22.55 -5.06 -19.03
N GLY A 20 -23.58 -4.26 -19.40
CA GLY A 20 -24.70 -3.91 -18.50
C GLY A 20 -24.38 -3.17 -17.18
N GLN A 21 -23.14 -2.72 -16.98
CA GLN A 21 -22.72 -2.03 -15.77
C GLN A 21 -23.36 -0.64 -15.71
N LYS A 22 -23.78 -0.23 -14.51
CA LYS A 22 -24.42 1.06 -14.28
C LYS A 22 -23.61 1.87 -13.29
N ILE A 23 -23.27 3.11 -13.65
CA ILE A 23 -22.64 4.04 -12.71
C ILE A 23 -23.74 4.64 -11.85
N ILE A 24 -23.61 4.48 -10.54
CA ILE A 24 -24.47 5.11 -9.54
C ILE A 24 -23.66 6.18 -8.85
N GLN A 25 -24.19 7.40 -8.86
CA GLN A 25 -23.51 8.57 -8.32
C GLN A 25 -23.99 8.84 -6.90
N PHE A 26 -23.04 9.12 -6.02
CA PHE A 26 -23.33 9.60 -4.67
C PHE A 26 -23.90 11.02 -4.74
N ASP A 27 -24.92 11.30 -3.94
CA ASP A 27 -25.45 12.65 -3.84
C ASP A 27 -24.54 13.48 -2.94
N THR A 28 -23.64 14.23 -3.56
CA THR A 28 -22.67 15.08 -2.86
C THR A 28 -23.29 16.27 -2.14
N SER A 29 -24.61 16.52 -2.28
CA SER A 29 -25.33 17.49 -1.46
C SER A 29 -25.69 16.94 -0.08
N SER A 30 -25.63 15.61 0.12
CA SER A 30 -25.78 14.97 1.41
C SER A 30 -24.65 15.40 2.35
N ASP A 31 -25.00 15.82 3.56
CA ASP A 31 -24.01 16.13 4.61
C ASP A 31 -23.63 14.85 5.35
N CYS A 32 -22.44 14.33 5.03
CA CYS A 32 -21.89 13.13 5.64
C CYS A 32 -20.80 13.45 6.66
N TYR A 33 -20.76 14.67 7.20
CA TYR A 33 -19.81 15.04 8.25
C TYR A 33 -19.94 14.14 9.49
N GLN A 34 -21.18 13.82 9.88
CA GLN A 34 -21.49 12.90 10.98
C GLN A 34 -21.51 11.41 10.58
N GLY A 35 -21.15 11.10 9.33
CA GLY A 35 -21.23 9.75 8.77
C GLY A 35 -22.51 9.52 7.95
N CYS A 36 -22.35 8.93 6.78
CA CYS A 36 -23.43 8.39 5.94
C CYS A 36 -23.25 6.88 5.79
N ASP A 37 -24.35 6.13 5.74
CA ASP A 37 -24.32 4.71 5.41
C ASP A 37 -24.20 4.54 3.88
N PHE A 38 -23.14 3.89 3.41
CA PHE A 38 -22.95 3.54 2.00
C PHE A 38 -24.13 2.75 1.42
N ASN A 39 -24.84 1.99 2.27
CA ASN A 39 -25.99 1.18 1.87
C ASN A 39 -27.33 1.92 1.97
N ASP A 40 -27.37 3.15 2.48
CA ASP A 40 -28.61 3.94 2.51
C ASP A 40 -28.93 4.46 1.10
N PRO A 41 -30.05 4.06 0.46
CA PRO A 41 -30.40 4.56 -0.86
C PRO A 41 -30.62 6.08 -0.91
N SER A 42 -30.90 6.74 0.23
CA SER A 42 -31.19 8.18 0.28
C SER A 42 -29.98 9.06 -0.07
N VAL A 43 -28.75 8.56 0.14
CA VAL A 43 -27.51 9.28 -0.17
C VAL A 43 -27.01 9.03 -1.60
N TRP A 44 -27.76 8.29 -2.41
CA TRP A 44 -27.43 8.02 -3.81
C TRP A 44 -28.45 8.66 -4.76
N ILE A 45 -27.95 9.22 -5.86
CA ILE A 45 -28.80 9.81 -6.89
C ILE A 45 -29.70 8.72 -7.48
N GLY A 46 -31.01 8.95 -7.42
CA GLY A 46 -32.02 8.01 -7.90
C GLY A 46 -32.49 6.99 -6.86
N GLY A 47 -32.05 7.08 -5.61
CA GLY A 47 -32.58 6.26 -4.52
C GLY A 47 -32.17 4.79 -4.60
N VAL A 48 -30.97 4.51 -5.14
CA VAL A 48 -30.47 3.13 -5.32
C VAL A 48 -29.04 3.05 -4.80
N ALA A 49 -28.81 2.28 -3.73
CA ALA A 49 -27.46 1.97 -3.28
C ALA A 49 -26.79 0.95 -4.22
N PRO A 50 -25.51 1.11 -4.60
CA PRO A 50 -24.84 0.30 -5.62
C PRO A 50 -24.45 -1.12 -5.16
N ASN A 51 -25.03 -1.63 -4.08
CA ASN A 51 -24.66 -2.91 -3.49
C ASN A 51 -25.49 -4.09 -4.05
N GLN A 52 -25.30 -4.45 -5.33
CA GLN A 52 -26.00 -5.57 -5.97
C GLN A 52 -25.13 -6.32 -7.00
N ASN A 53 -24.75 -7.57 -6.68
CA ASN A 53 -24.22 -8.62 -7.59
C ASN A 53 -23.31 -8.09 -8.72
N PHE A 54 -22.36 -7.19 -8.42
CA PHE A 54 -21.40 -6.64 -9.37
C PHE A 54 -21.99 -5.91 -10.59
N LYS A 55 -23.20 -5.38 -10.47
CA LYS A 55 -23.85 -4.61 -11.56
C LYS A 55 -23.43 -3.14 -11.56
N TYR A 56 -23.14 -2.58 -10.38
CA TYR A 56 -22.98 -1.14 -10.23
C TYR A 56 -21.53 -0.73 -10.04
N ILE A 57 -21.17 0.39 -10.66
CA ILE A 57 -19.96 1.14 -10.34
C ILE A 57 -20.38 2.25 -9.38
N ALA A 58 -19.84 2.25 -8.17
CA ALA A 58 -20.06 3.32 -7.21
C ALA A 58 -19.15 4.51 -7.54
N SER A 59 -19.72 5.70 -7.71
CA SER A 59 -18.98 6.93 -8.02
C SER A 59 -19.26 8.01 -6.98
N ILE A 60 -18.29 8.27 -6.10
CA ILE A 60 -18.29 9.33 -5.10
C ILE A 60 -17.28 10.40 -5.56
N ASN A 61 -17.74 11.57 -5.97
CA ASN A 61 -16.88 12.57 -6.59
C ASN A 61 -17.19 13.99 -6.10
N TYR A 62 -16.35 14.49 -5.19
CA TYR A 62 -16.49 15.81 -4.59
C TYR A 62 -15.76 16.94 -5.34
N THR A 63 -15.21 16.69 -6.53
CA THR A 63 -14.35 17.67 -7.25
C THR A 63 -15.04 18.98 -7.61
N SER A 64 -16.36 18.96 -7.84
CA SER A 64 -17.17 20.13 -8.20
C SER A 64 -17.99 20.68 -7.04
N THR A 65 -17.73 20.20 -5.82
CA THR A 65 -18.52 20.58 -4.64
C THR A 65 -17.88 21.76 -3.92
N ASN A 66 -18.70 22.61 -3.31
CA ASN A 66 -18.24 23.66 -2.40
C ASN A 66 -18.18 23.16 -0.95
N ASN A 67 -18.26 21.85 -0.74
CA ASN A 67 -18.23 21.26 0.59
C ASN A 67 -16.81 21.36 1.14
N ASN A 68 -16.68 22.05 2.27
CA ASN A 68 -15.42 22.30 2.95
C ASN A 68 -15.30 21.50 4.27
N LEU A 69 -16.21 20.55 4.49
CA LEU A 69 -16.22 19.67 5.64
C LEU A 69 -15.74 18.27 5.24
N PRO A 70 -14.98 17.58 6.11
CA PRO A 70 -14.70 16.15 5.96
C PRO A 70 -16.00 15.36 5.73
N GLN A 71 -15.95 14.37 4.84
CA GLN A 71 -17.08 13.50 4.53
C GLN A 71 -16.73 12.05 4.86
N ASN A 72 -17.56 11.41 5.68
CA ASN A 72 -17.36 10.04 6.12
C ASN A 72 -18.50 9.16 5.59
N ILE A 73 -18.16 8.11 4.84
CA ILE A 73 -19.11 7.19 4.25
C ILE A 73 -18.72 5.78 4.73
N ASP A 74 -19.57 5.18 5.55
CA ASP A 74 -19.29 3.91 6.20
C ASP A 74 -20.18 2.80 5.63
N SER A 75 -19.64 1.60 5.46
CA SER A 75 -20.42 0.42 5.12
C SER A 75 -20.31 -0.63 6.21
N PHE A 76 -21.45 -0.98 6.80
CA PHE A 76 -21.56 -2.05 7.79
C PHE A 76 -22.14 -3.34 7.20
N LYS A 77 -22.37 -3.39 5.89
CA LYS A 77 -22.79 -4.59 5.16
C LYS A 77 -21.85 -4.84 4.00
N SER A 78 -21.74 -6.12 3.62
CA SER A 78 -20.85 -6.54 2.55
C SER A 78 -21.18 -5.82 1.25
N ILE A 79 -20.17 -5.30 0.56
CA ILE A 79 -20.33 -4.52 -0.68
C ILE A 79 -19.94 -5.38 -1.89
N GLU A 80 -20.78 -5.44 -2.92
CA GLU A 80 -20.46 -6.09 -4.19
C GLU A 80 -20.57 -5.12 -5.38
N LEU A 81 -19.43 -4.71 -5.94
CA LEU A 81 -19.33 -3.68 -6.98
C LEU A 81 -18.67 -4.15 -8.26
N ALA A 82 -19.17 -3.63 -9.37
CA ALA A 82 -18.53 -3.71 -10.67
C ALA A 82 -17.30 -2.79 -10.78
N GLY A 83 -17.16 -1.81 -9.89
CA GLY A 83 -16.06 -0.85 -9.83
C GLY A 83 -16.28 0.19 -8.74
N LEU A 84 -15.22 0.88 -8.32
CA LEU A 84 -15.29 1.92 -7.30
C LEU A 84 -14.46 3.13 -7.71
N ILE A 85 -15.05 4.31 -7.60
CA ILE A 85 -14.41 5.59 -7.88
C ILE A 85 -14.69 6.51 -6.70
N VAL A 86 -13.63 6.90 -5.99
CA VAL A 86 -13.69 7.87 -4.90
C VAL A 86 -12.72 8.99 -5.21
N VAL A 87 -13.25 10.20 -5.40
CA VAL A 87 -12.46 11.38 -5.68
C VAL A 87 -12.85 12.49 -4.70
N GLY A 88 -11.89 12.94 -3.89
CA GLY A 88 -12.12 13.97 -2.89
C GLY A 88 -12.21 15.38 -3.48
N SER A 89 -12.33 16.36 -2.58
CA SER A 89 -12.44 17.78 -2.95
C SER A 89 -11.07 18.45 -3.08
N PRO A 90 -10.85 19.32 -4.08
CA PRO A 90 -9.65 20.16 -4.16
C PRO A 90 -9.56 21.20 -3.04
N SER A 91 -10.63 21.46 -2.28
CA SER A 91 -10.63 22.41 -1.16
C SER A 91 -9.98 21.85 0.14
N GLY A 92 -9.41 20.65 0.09
CA GLY A 92 -8.76 20.02 1.25
C GLY A 92 -9.73 19.35 2.22
N SER A 93 -10.98 19.12 1.79
CA SER A 93 -11.95 18.34 2.56
C SER A 93 -11.82 16.86 2.23
N PRO A 94 -11.30 16.04 3.15
CA PRO A 94 -11.08 14.64 2.90
C PRO A 94 -12.43 13.91 2.76
N VAL A 95 -12.48 12.97 1.83
CA VAL A 95 -13.58 12.03 1.68
C VAL A 95 -13.05 10.66 2.10
N THR A 96 -13.58 10.11 3.17
CA THR A 96 -13.20 8.81 3.68
C THR A 96 -14.34 7.82 3.44
N VAL A 97 -14.01 6.71 2.80
CA VAL A 97 -14.90 5.56 2.67
C VAL A 97 -14.33 4.42 3.50
N THR A 98 -15.09 3.93 4.48
CA THR A 98 -14.68 2.83 5.35
C THR A 98 -15.60 1.63 5.15
N SER A 99 -15.05 0.46 4.88
CA SER A 99 -15.80 -0.79 4.92
C SER A 99 -15.42 -1.58 6.18
N TYR A 100 -16.41 -1.81 7.03
CA TYR A 100 -16.28 -2.65 8.23
C TYR A 100 -16.59 -4.13 7.96
N THR A 101 -16.93 -4.47 6.72
CA THR A 101 -17.26 -5.83 6.31
C THR A 101 -16.62 -6.17 4.96
N THR A 102 -16.75 -7.42 4.53
CA THR A 102 -16.25 -7.88 3.22
C THR A 102 -16.68 -6.98 2.06
N THR A 103 -15.72 -6.46 1.29
CA THR A 103 -15.97 -5.73 0.04
C THR A 103 -15.38 -6.47 -1.14
N GLN A 104 -16.19 -6.68 -2.18
CA GLN A 104 -15.77 -7.30 -3.43
C GLN A 104 -15.99 -6.34 -4.60
N ILE A 105 -14.92 -6.02 -5.31
CA ILE A 105 -14.89 -5.11 -6.46
C ILE A 105 -14.35 -5.86 -7.67
N LYS A 106 -15.23 -6.30 -8.57
CA LYS A 106 -14.83 -7.08 -9.76
C LYS A 106 -14.18 -6.23 -10.86
N GLY A 107 -14.24 -4.91 -10.75
CA GLY A 107 -13.62 -3.98 -11.68
C GLY A 107 -12.48 -3.20 -11.07
N SER A 108 -12.21 -2.05 -11.69
CA SER A 108 -11.13 -1.17 -11.27
C SER A 108 -11.56 -0.34 -10.06
N VAL A 109 -10.56 -0.04 -9.22
CA VAL A 109 -10.69 0.90 -8.11
C VAL A 109 -9.85 2.12 -8.42
N LEU A 110 -10.43 3.31 -8.29
CA LEU A 110 -9.73 4.58 -8.35
C LEU A 110 -9.99 5.35 -7.06
N ILE A 111 -8.94 5.62 -6.29
CA ILE A 111 -8.97 6.53 -5.15
C ILE A 111 -8.08 7.72 -5.47
N GLY A 112 -8.61 8.94 -5.41
CA GLY A 112 -7.79 10.10 -5.69
C GLY A 112 -8.26 11.42 -5.11
N ASN A 113 -7.42 12.45 -5.31
CA ASN A 113 -7.62 13.80 -4.82
C ASN A 113 -7.94 13.83 -3.32
N ASN A 114 -6.99 13.39 -2.48
CA ASN A 114 -7.14 13.35 -1.01
C ASN A 114 -8.31 12.51 -0.48
N ALA A 115 -8.92 11.66 -1.31
CA ALA A 115 -9.84 10.64 -0.81
C ALA A 115 -9.07 9.51 -0.11
N LYS A 116 -9.68 8.90 0.90
CA LYS A 116 -9.20 7.71 1.59
C LYS A 116 -10.21 6.58 1.42
N TYR A 117 -9.72 5.38 1.12
CA TYR A 117 -10.47 4.14 1.27
C TYR A 117 -9.83 3.27 2.34
N GLU A 118 -10.63 2.77 3.26
CA GLU A 118 -10.20 1.93 4.38
C GLU A 118 -11.01 0.65 4.41
N SER A 119 -10.32 -0.49 4.40
CA SER A 119 -10.93 -1.80 4.59
C SER A 119 -10.46 -2.38 5.92
N VAL A 120 -11.39 -2.54 6.86
CA VAL A 120 -11.14 -3.15 8.18
C VAL A 120 -11.22 -4.68 8.09
N GLU A 121 -12.02 -5.20 7.16
CA GLU A 121 -12.11 -6.62 6.81
C GLU A 121 -11.68 -6.86 5.36
N ASP A 122 -11.90 -8.08 4.84
CA ASP A 122 -11.54 -8.53 3.50
C ASP A 122 -12.02 -7.58 2.37
N LEU A 123 -11.08 -6.88 1.74
CA LEU A 123 -11.26 -6.32 0.39
C LEU A 123 -10.78 -7.33 -0.65
N SER A 124 -11.55 -7.51 -1.74
CA SER A 124 -11.10 -8.15 -2.98
C SER A 124 -11.31 -7.22 -4.17
N ALA A 125 -10.25 -6.89 -4.92
CA ALA A 125 -10.30 -6.10 -6.15
C ALA A 125 -9.58 -6.81 -7.30
N THR A 126 -10.20 -6.93 -8.49
CA THR A 126 -9.71 -7.88 -9.53
C THR A 126 -9.24 -7.29 -10.86
N LYS A 127 -9.50 -6.01 -11.19
CA LYS A 127 -9.05 -5.42 -12.49
C LYS A 127 -8.00 -4.31 -12.37
N GLY A 128 -7.63 -3.92 -11.15
CA GLY A 128 -6.57 -2.97 -10.88
C GLY A 128 -6.97 -1.91 -9.88
N VAL A 129 -5.99 -1.42 -9.13
CA VAL A 129 -6.16 -0.34 -8.16
C VAL A 129 -5.26 0.81 -8.56
N THR A 130 -5.82 2.02 -8.64
CA THR A 130 -5.09 3.25 -8.91
C THR A 130 -5.27 4.20 -7.73
N LEU A 131 -4.16 4.62 -7.14
CA LEU A 131 -4.11 5.70 -6.16
C LEU A 131 -3.50 6.92 -6.84
N ALA A 132 -4.20 8.05 -6.86
CA ALA A 132 -3.75 9.23 -7.60
C ALA A 132 -3.90 10.51 -6.76
N ASN A 133 -3.00 11.47 -6.93
CA ASN A 133 -3.12 12.81 -6.34
C ASN A 133 -3.46 12.76 -4.83
N GLU A 134 -2.57 12.17 -4.03
CA GLU A 134 -2.71 12.02 -2.58
C GLU A 134 -3.87 11.13 -2.13
N GLY A 135 -4.52 10.42 -3.07
CA GLY A 135 -5.48 9.36 -2.74
C GLY A 135 -4.83 8.28 -1.88
N ALA A 136 -5.52 7.81 -0.85
CA ALA A 136 -5.02 6.87 0.13
C ALA A 136 -5.83 5.58 0.15
N MET A 137 -5.15 4.44 0.29
CA MET A 137 -5.78 3.16 0.57
C MET A 137 -5.12 2.50 1.77
N VAL A 138 -5.94 2.07 2.73
CA VAL A 138 -5.54 1.33 3.92
C VAL A 138 -6.22 -0.03 3.88
N LEU A 139 -5.42 -1.09 3.87
CA LEU A 139 -5.89 -2.48 3.88
C LEU A 139 -5.37 -3.16 5.14
N GLU A 140 -6.30 -3.64 5.95
CA GLU A 140 -6.00 -4.36 7.19
C GLU A 140 -6.40 -5.83 7.07
N MET A 141 -5.74 -6.64 7.91
CA MET A 141 -6.09 -8.00 8.33
C MET A 141 -6.93 -8.81 7.34
N GLY A 142 -6.27 -9.60 6.49
CA GLY A 142 -6.94 -10.54 5.57
C GLY A 142 -7.36 -9.94 4.23
N SER A 143 -7.36 -8.61 4.11
CA SER A 143 -7.57 -7.92 2.83
C SER A 143 -6.61 -8.39 1.72
N GLY A 144 -7.13 -8.55 0.50
CA GLY A 144 -6.39 -9.09 -0.65
C GLY A 144 -6.75 -8.43 -1.98
N ILE A 145 -5.81 -7.78 -2.65
CA ILE A 145 -6.03 -7.31 -4.03
C ILE A 145 -5.52 -8.37 -5.02
N THR A 146 -6.39 -8.95 -5.84
CA THR A 146 -5.99 -9.84 -6.97
C THR A 146 -5.87 -9.04 -8.26
N ALA A 147 -4.99 -8.04 -8.25
CA ALA A 147 -4.72 -7.17 -9.38
C ALA A 147 -3.43 -6.37 -9.19
N ASN A 148 -3.01 -5.66 -10.24
CA ASN A 148 -1.93 -4.69 -10.12
C ASN A 148 -2.39 -3.43 -9.38
N LEU A 149 -1.54 -2.91 -8.50
CA LEU A 149 -1.72 -1.63 -7.82
C LEU A 149 -0.71 -0.61 -8.35
N ASN A 150 -1.22 0.54 -8.80
CA ASN A 150 -0.41 1.66 -9.25
C ASN A 150 -0.69 2.89 -8.40
N SER A 151 0.33 3.43 -7.73
CA SER A 151 0.25 4.70 -7.02
C SER A 151 0.98 5.80 -7.78
N LEU A 152 0.21 6.76 -8.29
CA LEU A 152 0.65 7.99 -8.95
C LEU A 152 0.55 9.14 -7.95
N ALA A 153 1.48 9.17 -6.99
CA ALA A 153 1.48 10.10 -5.86
C ALA A 153 0.35 9.88 -4.85
N GLY A 154 -0.12 8.65 -4.68
CA GLY A 154 -1.05 8.24 -3.61
C GLY A 154 -0.34 7.55 -2.43
N ASN A 155 -1.09 7.33 -1.35
CA ASN A 155 -0.60 6.71 -0.13
C ASN A 155 -1.12 5.27 0.01
N LEU A 156 -0.25 4.32 0.30
CA LEU A 156 -0.63 2.92 0.50
C LEU A 156 -0.23 2.44 1.88
N THR A 157 -1.18 1.87 2.62
CA THR A 157 -0.92 1.14 3.87
C THR A 157 -1.42 -0.28 3.73
N LEU A 158 -0.53 -1.25 3.91
CA LEU A 158 -0.86 -2.67 4.01
C LEU A 158 -0.45 -3.16 5.41
N SER A 159 -1.41 -3.63 6.21
CA SER A 159 -1.13 -4.27 7.50
C SER A 159 -1.73 -5.68 7.51
N ASN A 160 -0.87 -6.70 7.49
CA ASN A 160 -1.24 -8.12 7.37
C ASN A 160 -2.20 -8.39 6.20
N ALA A 161 -1.90 -7.75 5.06
CA ALA A 161 -2.69 -7.78 3.84
C ALA A 161 -1.85 -8.27 2.65
N SER A 162 -2.54 -8.72 1.61
CA SER A 162 -1.90 -9.27 0.42
C SER A 162 -2.27 -8.54 -0.88
N ILE A 163 -1.34 -8.52 -1.82
CA ILE A 163 -1.57 -8.12 -3.20
C ILE A 163 -1.10 -9.28 -4.10
N GLU A 164 -2.05 -9.98 -4.68
CA GLU A 164 -1.81 -10.95 -5.74
C GLU A 164 -1.69 -10.22 -7.10
N GLY A 165 -0.54 -9.60 -7.29
CA GLY A 165 -0.23 -8.77 -8.45
C GLY A 165 1.03 -7.95 -8.22
N SER A 166 1.36 -7.10 -9.19
CA SER A 166 2.49 -6.17 -9.07
C SER A 166 2.07 -4.85 -8.44
N VAL A 167 2.96 -4.29 -7.63
CA VAL A 167 2.80 -2.99 -6.95
C VAL A 167 3.83 -2.01 -7.50
N THR A 168 3.37 -0.91 -8.08
CA THR A 168 4.24 0.18 -8.56
C THR A 168 3.86 1.49 -7.87
N LEU A 169 4.81 2.09 -7.16
CA LEU A 169 4.62 3.34 -6.42
C LEU A 169 5.56 4.40 -6.97
N THR A 170 5.02 5.47 -7.55
CA THR A 170 5.82 6.54 -8.17
C THR A 170 5.85 7.83 -7.36
N GLY A 171 5.11 7.92 -6.25
CA GLY A 171 5.12 9.05 -5.31
C GLY A 171 4.24 8.77 -4.10
N GLY A 172 4.19 9.71 -3.15
CA GLY A 172 3.39 9.61 -1.93
C GLY A 172 4.12 8.89 -0.80
N GLN A 173 3.38 8.17 0.03
CA GLN A 173 3.90 7.42 1.16
C GLN A 173 3.47 5.96 1.11
N VAL A 174 4.32 5.07 1.60
CA VAL A 174 3.98 3.66 1.75
C VAL A 174 4.35 3.13 3.12
N TYR A 175 3.42 2.41 3.72
CA TYR A 175 3.58 1.65 4.95
C TYR A 175 3.24 0.18 4.67
N LEU A 176 4.24 -0.70 4.78
CA LEU A 176 4.05 -2.14 4.60
C LEU A 176 4.37 -2.85 5.91
N GLU A 177 3.40 -3.53 6.50
CA GLU A 177 3.54 -4.31 7.72
C GLU A 177 2.94 -5.69 7.49
N GLY A 178 3.74 -6.75 7.65
CA GLY A 178 3.23 -8.11 7.44
C GLY A 178 2.70 -8.32 6.01
N ALA A 179 3.21 -7.56 5.03
CA ALA A 179 2.63 -7.52 3.69
C ALA A 179 3.13 -8.66 2.82
N TYR A 180 2.25 -9.19 1.97
CA TYR A 180 2.57 -10.21 0.98
C TYR A 180 2.24 -9.73 -0.44
N ILE A 181 3.24 -9.66 -1.31
CA ILE A 181 3.08 -9.25 -2.72
C ILE A 181 3.56 -10.41 -3.58
N THR A 182 2.70 -10.96 -4.43
CA THR A 182 3.04 -12.20 -5.18
C THR A 182 3.91 -11.96 -6.41
N GLN A 183 3.94 -10.73 -6.95
CA GLN A 183 4.75 -10.36 -8.10
C GLN A 183 5.74 -9.24 -7.73
N ASP A 184 5.98 -8.29 -8.64
CA ASP A 184 7.00 -7.26 -8.46
C ASP A 184 6.53 -6.15 -7.51
N LEU A 185 7.44 -5.69 -6.65
CA LEU A 185 7.30 -4.45 -5.87
C LEU A 185 8.31 -3.43 -6.37
N THR A 186 7.82 -2.34 -6.95
CA THR A 186 8.65 -1.22 -7.43
C THR A 186 8.28 0.07 -6.72
N ILE A 187 9.26 0.69 -6.05
CA ILE A 187 9.09 1.94 -5.30
C ILE A 187 10.07 2.98 -5.85
N SER A 188 9.55 4.09 -6.37
CA SER A 188 10.38 5.15 -6.96
C SER A 188 11.07 6.03 -5.90
N SER A 189 11.96 6.91 -6.37
CA SER A 189 12.77 7.81 -5.56
C SER A 189 11.99 8.84 -4.71
N SER A 190 10.75 9.15 -5.09
CA SER A 190 9.93 10.19 -4.46
C SER A 190 8.95 9.66 -3.42
N VAL A 191 9.06 8.38 -3.03
CA VAL A 191 8.16 7.74 -2.08
C VAL A 191 8.82 7.66 -0.70
N SER A 192 8.17 8.21 0.32
CA SER A 192 8.56 7.97 1.72
C SER A 192 8.12 6.55 2.11
N THR A 193 9.09 5.69 2.46
CA THR A 193 8.84 4.25 2.59
C THR A 193 9.15 3.77 4.00
N HIS A 194 8.14 3.16 4.62
CA HIS A 194 8.23 2.50 5.92
C HIS A 194 7.86 1.03 5.75
N LEU A 195 8.79 0.16 6.13
CA LEU A 195 8.64 -1.29 6.06
C LEU A 195 8.74 -1.84 7.47
N THR A 196 7.80 -2.68 7.85
CA THR A 196 7.78 -3.43 9.10
C THR A 196 7.77 -4.91 8.76
N ALA A 197 8.80 -5.63 9.20
CA ALA A 197 8.91 -7.06 8.95
C ALA A 197 7.81 -7.85 9.72
N PRO A 198 7.31 -8.97 9.17
CA PRO A 198 7.80 -9.64 7.95
C PRO A 198 7.29 -9.00 6.65
N LEU A 199 8.08 -9.10 5.58
CA LEU A 199 7.69 -8.70 4.22
C LEU A 199 8.07 -9.81 3.23
N MET A 200 7.14 -10.19 2.35
CA MET A 200 7.41 -11.15 1.28
C MET A 200 7.01 -10.61 -0.09
N VAL A 201 7.93 -10.74 -1.05
CA VAL A 201 7.78 -10.34 -2.45
C VAL A 201 8.12 -11.53 -3.34
N GLY A 202 7.14 -12.05 -4.09
CA GLY A 202 7.32 -13.20 -4.99
C GLY A 202 8.01 -12.86 -6.32
N GLY A 203 8.07 -11.58 -6.68
CA GLY A 203 8.81 -11.10 -7.84
C GLY A 203 10.10 -10.35 -7.47
N ASN A 204 10.42 -9.36 -8.28
CA ASN A 204 11.52 -8.43 -8.03
C ASN A 204 11.11 -7.37 -7.02
N PHE A 205 12.04 -6.98 -6.16
CA PHE A 205 11.87 -5.86 -5.26
C PHE A 205 12.85 -4.74 -5.63
N ASN A 206 12.34 -3.73 -6.32
CA ASN A 206 13.09 -2.59 -6.83
C ASN A 206 12.81 -1.33 -5.99
N LEU A 207 13.82 -0.93 -5.22
CA LEU A 207 13.80 0.28 -4.42
C LEU A 207 14.67 1.35 -5.09
N GLY A 208 14.01 2.40 -5.60
CA GLY A 208 14.65 3.58 -6.16
C GLY A 208 15.46 4.37 -5.13
N PRO A 209 16.05 5.51 -5.51
CA PRO A 209 16.94 6.31 -4.66
C PRO A 209 16.21 7.12 -3.57
N SER A 210 15.29 6.50 -2.84
CA SER A 210 14.62 7.07 -1.66
C SER A 210 15.32 6.63 -0.36
N SER A 211 14.97 7.31 0.74
CA SER A 211 15.29 6.81 2.08
C SER A 211 14.21 5.83 2.50
N VAL A 212 14.61 4.62 2.88
CA VAL A 212 13.72 3.56 3.36
C VAL A 212 13.99 3.32 4.84
N ASN A 213 12.93 3.30 5.64
CA ASN A 213 13.01 2.86 7.04
C ASN A 213 12.46 1.44 7.14
N LEU A 214 13.30 0.50 7.61
CA LEU A 214 12.95 -0.88 7.88
C LEU A 214 12.97 -1.13 9.39
N VAL A 215 11.83 -1.51 9.94
CA VAL A 215 11.66 -1.93 11.33
C VAL A 215 11.60 -3.45 11.39
N ILE A 216 12.40 -4.04 12.26
CA ILE A 216 12.46 -5.47 12.52
C ILE A 216 12.20 -5.69 14.00
N TRP A 217 11.12 -6.39 14.32
CA TRP A 217 10.76 -6.71 15.70
C TRP A 217 11.77 -7.67 16.33
N GLU A 218 11.99 -8.80 15.67
CA GLU A 218 12.88 -9.86 16.14
C GLU A 218 13.84 -10.27 15.01
N PRO A 219 15.14 -9.94 15.08
CA PRO A 219 16.10 -10.36 14.09
C PRO A 219 16.41 -11.86 14.25
N THR A 220 16.51 -12.59 13.14
CA THR A 220 16.73 -14.04 13.17
C THR A 220 18.17 -14.44 12.86
N THR A 221 18.63 -15.56 13.42
CA THR A 221 19.87 -16.25 13.02
C THR A 221 19.60 -17.47 12.12
N ILE A 222 18.33 -17.71 11.77
CA ILE A 222 17.88 -18.86 10.98
C ILE A 222 17.65 -18.40 9.53
N LEU A 223 18.34 -19.03 8.58
CA LEU A 223 18.33 -18.68 7.15
C LEU A 223 16.94 -18.60 6.50
N LYS A 224 15.95 -19.32 7.03
CA LYS A 224 14.59 -19.42 6.45
C LYS A 224 13.59 -18.43 7.04
N HIS A 225 13.93 -17.71 8.10
CA HIS A 225 13.00 -16.84 8.84
C HIS A 225 13.39 -15.35 8.73
N VAL A 226 13.97 -14.96 7.60
CA VAL A 226 14.45 -13.59 7.37
C VAL A 226 13.31 -12.57 7.46
N ALA A 227 13.66 -11.33 7.82
CA ALA A 227 12.70 -10.24 7.92
C ALA A 227 12.06 -9.88 6.56
N ILE A 228 12.85 -9.96 5.48
CA ILE A 228 12.39 -9.70 4.12
C ILE A 228 12.74 -10.90 3.22
N LEU A 229 11.74 -11.49 2.59
CA LEU A 229 11.88 -12.51 1.57
C LEU A 229 11.58 -11.92 0.18
N VAL A 230 12.53 -12.02 -0.74
CA VAL A 230 12.34 -11.68 -2.16
C VAL A 230 12.66 -12.91 -3.00
N GLU A 231 11.70 -13.47 -3.73
CA GLU A 231 11.98 -14.64 -4.57
C GLU A 231 12.78 -14.28 -5.83
N GLY A 232 12.53 -13.10 -6.39
CA GLY A 232 13.28 -12.55 -7.53
C GLY A 232 14.54 -11.78 -7.12
N GLN A 233 14.86 -10.74 -7.89
CA GLN A 233 15.98 -9.84 -7.64
C GLN A 233 15.62 -8.74 -6.64
N PHE A 234 16.51 -8.47 -5.69
CA PHE A 234 16.48 -7.26 -4.87
C PHE A 234 17.46 -6.22 -5.41
N THR A 235 16.93 -5.06 -5.80
CA THR A 235 17.74 -3.92 -6.24
C THR A 235 17.48 -2.73 -5.33
N PHE A 236 18.56 -2.14 -4.80
CA PHE A 236 18.48 -0.95 -3.97
C PHE A 236 19.50 0.11 -4.37
N ASN A 237 19.01 1.33 -4.63
CA ASN A 237 19.84 2.46 -5.01
C ASN A 237 19.66 3.69 -4.08
N GLY A 238 19.30 3.48 -2.82
CA GLY A 238 18.96 4.55 -1.86
C GLY A 238 19.77 4.51 -0.56
N LYS A 239 19.16 4.96 0.55
CA LYS A 239 19.66 4.76 1.92
C LYS A 239 18.67 3.95 2.75
N LEU A 240 19.10 2.82 3.29
CA LEU A 240 18.27 1.92 4.09
C LEU A 240 18.64 2.10 5.55
N MET A 241 17.71 2.65 6.31
CA MET A 241 17.80 2.73 7.76
C MET A 241 17.12 1.50 8.34
N VAL A 242 17.85 0.70 9.12
CA VAL A 242 17.34 -0.47 9.82
C VAL A 242 17.17 -0.13 11.29
N THR A 243 16.02 -0.44 11.86
CA THR A 243 15.72 -0.35 13.28
C THR A 243 15.36 -1.73 13.80
N ILE A 244 16.08 -2.20 14.82
CA ILE A 244 15.72 -3.40 15.58
C ILE A 244 14.89 -2.95 16.79
N GLN A 245 13.66 -3.41 16.93
CA GLN A 245 12.76 -2.87 17.95
C GLN A 245 13.20 -3.27 19.37
N ASP A 246 13.60 -4.52 19.56
CA ASP A 246 14.11 -5.04 20.83
C ASP A 246 15.65 -5.02 20.84
N ASP A 247 16.22 -4.17 21.71
CA ASP A 247 17.67 -3.97 21.78
C ASP A 247 18.44 -5.12 22.45
N SER A 248 17.73 -6.05 23.11
CA SER A 248 18.34 -7.24 23.72
C SER A 248 19.03 -8.15 22.70
N TYR A 249 18.66 -8.05 21.41
CA TYR A 249 19.30 -8.76 20.31
C TYR A 249 20.62 -8.13 19.84
N LEU A 250 20.98 -6.92 20.29
CA LEU A 250 22.16 -6.18 19.81
C LEU A 250 23.46 -6.65 20.50
N VAL A 251 23.77 -7.94 20.36
CA VAL A 251 24.94 -8.60 20.98
C VAL A 251 25.98 -9.04 19.95
N THR A 252 27.23 -9.19 20.39
CA THR A 252 28.33 -9.68 19.53
C THR A 252 28.31 -11.20 19.38
N GLY A 253 28.76 -11.70 18.22
CA GLY A 253 28.90 -13.13 17.93
C GLY A 253 27.91 -13.65 16.86
N PRO A 254 26.59 -13.48 17.04
CA PRO A 254 25.60 -13.92 16.06
C PRO A 254 25.69 -13.20 14.71
N THR A 255 25.20 -13.89 13.68
CA THR A 255 24.90 -13.29 12.37
C THR A 255 23.40 -13.26 12.19
N TYR A 256 22.83 -12.06 12.09
CA TYR A 256 21.42 -11.87 11.86
C TYR A 256 21.13 -11.77 10.37
N TYR A 257 20.15 -12.52 9.87
CA TYR A 257 19.74 -12.52 8.47
C TYR A 257 18.54 -11.60 8.29
N ILE A 258 18.74 -10.52 7.54
CA ILE A 258 17.75 -9.45 7.36
C ILE A 258 16.91 -9.69 6.10
N LEU A 259 17.58 -9.96 4.99
CA LEU A 259 16.94 -10.14 3.69
C LEU A 259 17.49 -11.39 3.01
N MET A 260 16.61 -12.17 2.38
CA MET A 260 16.94 -13.30 1.51
C MET A 260 16.45 -13.01 0.09
N THR A 261 17.30 -13.25 -0.91
CA THR A 261 16.96 -13.04 -2.33
C THR A 261 17.73 -13.94 -3.27
N ALA A 262 17.17 -14.26 -4.44
CA ALA A 262 17.88 -14.99 -5.48
C ALA A 262 19.10 -14.18 -5.99
N GLU A 263 18.92 -12.87 -6.21
CA GLU A 263 19.97 -11.97 -6.68
C GLU A 263 19.91 -10.64 -5.94
N ALA A 264 21.06 -10.14 -5.48
CA ALA A 264 21.13 -8.88 -4.76
C ALA A 264 22.04 -7.89 -5.49
N SER A 265 21.51 -6.70 -5.77
CA SER A 265 22.26 -5.55 -6.27
C SER A 265 22.09 -4.38 -5.28
N PHE A 266 22.99 -4.30 -4.30
CA PHE A 266 23.04 -3.18 -3.34
C PHE A 266 24.47 -2.96 -2.83
N ASN A 267 24.76 -1.74 -2.40
CA ASN A 267 26.02 -1.43 -1.72
C ASN A 267 25.79 -1.49 -0.19
N PRO A 268 26.51 -2.34 0.57
CA PRO A 268 26.36 -2.38 2.03
C PRO A 268 26.56 -1.04 2.74
N ASN A 269 27.33 -0.11 2.16
CA ASN A 269 27.51 1.24 2.69
C ASN A 269 26.25 2.13 2.59
N GLN A 270 25.22 1.68 1.88
CA GLN A 270 23.91 2.32 1.82
C GLN A 270 22.99 1.88 2.96
N VAL A 271 23.43 0.94 3.81
CA VAL A 271 22.64 0.41 4.92
C VAL A 271 23.22 0.91 6.24
N ALA A 272 22.38 1.47 7.09
CA ALA A 272 22.76 1.95 8.41
C ALA A 272 21.78 1.45 9.48
N LEU A 273 22.27 1.33 10.71
CA LEU A 273 21.45 0.99 11.86
C LEU A 273 21.03 2.28 12.57
N ALA A 274 19.74 2.42 12.85
CA ALA A 274 19.18 3.58 13.56
C ALA A 274 19.27 3.46 15.09
N ASN A 275 19.40 2.23 15.62
CA ASN A 275 19.51 1.98 17.06
C ASN A 275 20.72 2.69 17.68
N ASN A 276 20.54 3.17 18.91
CA ASN A 276 21.66 3.56 19.75
C ASN A 276 22.42 2.30 20.20
N LEU A 277 23.70 2.23 19.88
CA LEU A 277 24.56 1.12 20.28
C LEU A 277 25.41 1.50 21.50
N PRO A 278 25.76 0.54 22.36
CA PRO A 278 26.84 0.70 23.32
C PRO A 278 28.10 1.23 22.63
N ALA A 279 28.87 2.07 23.33
CA ALA A 279 29.99 2.81 22.74
C ALA A 279 31.04 1.91 22.04
N ASN A 280 31.20 0.69 22.52
CA ASN A 280 32.11 -0.32 21.98
C ASN A 280 31.53 -1.13 20.82
N LEU A 281 30.24 -1.06 20.49
CA LEU A 281 29.66 -1.84 19.40
C LEU A 281 29.55 -1.04 18.10
N ARG A 282 29.82 -1.71 16.99
CA ARG A 282 29.60 -1.17 15.63
C ARG A 282 28.81 -2.17 14.80
N PRO A 283 27.80 -1.71 14.04
CA PRO A 283 27.04 -2.56 13.14
C PRO A 283 27.88 -2.83 11.89
N LEU A 284 27.77 -4.04 11.36
CA LEU A 284 28.42 -4.45 10.14
C LEU A 284 27.40 -5.14 9.23
N PHE A 285 27.01 -4.43 8.19
CA PHE A 285 26.18 -4.99 7.13
C PHE A 285 27.04 -5.67 6.07
N ARG A 286 26.61 -6.85 5.62
CA ARG A 286 27.30 -7.62 4.57
C ARG A 286 26.30 -8.24 3.61
N SER A 287 26.74 -8.42 2.37
CA SER A 287 26.13 -9.37 1.44
C SER A 287 26.89 -10.69 1.53
N VAL A 288 26.19 -11.79 1.77
CA VAL A 288 26.77 -13.14 1.79
C VAL A 288 25.97 -14.06 0.89
N LYS A 289 26.65 -14.96 0.19
CA LYS A 289 26.00 -15.96 -0.68
C LYS A 289 26.13 -17.34 -0.04
N ILE A 290 25.01 -18.00 0.23
CA ILE A 290 24.95 -19.33 0.86
C ILE A 290 24.07 -20.21 -0.03
N GLN A 291 24.58 -21.35 -0.49
CA GLN A 291 23.83 -22.30 -1.35
C GLN A 291 23.11 -21.62 -2.54
N SER A 292 23.82 -20.70 -3.22
CA SER A 292 23.31 -19.91 -4.35
C SER A 292 22.29 -18.81 -4.02
N VAL A 293 21.88 -18.66 -2.77
CA VAL A 293 20.98 -17.60 -2.31
C VAL A 293 21.79 -16.44 -1.71
N ASN A 294 21.40 -15.20 -2.00
CA ASN A 294 22.02 -14.01 -1.45
C ASN A 294 21.30 -13.56 -0.18
N TYR A 295 22.08 -13.13 0.81
CA TYR A 295 21.58 -12.63 2.07
C TYR A 295 22.19 -11.27 2.41
N ILE A 296 21.37 -10.38 2.94
CA ILE A 296 21.84 -9.21 3.69
C ILE A 296 21.90 -9.59 5.16
N THR A 297 23.08 -9.47 5.75
CA THR A 297 23.30 -9.84 7.15
C THR A 297 23.75 -8.65 7.98
N LEU A 298 23.39 -8.68 9.26
CA LEU A 298 23.85 -7.76 10.31
C LEU A 298 24.68 -8.54 11.33
N GLN A 299 25.86 -8.03 11.63
CA GLN A 299 26.73 -8.49 12.71
C GLN A 299 27.15 -7.29 13.59
N PHE A 300 27.50 -7.56 14.84
CA PHE A 300 28.08 -6.56 15.74
C PHE A 300 29.53 -6.90 16.05
N LYS A 301 30.40 -5.90 15.98
CA LYS A 301 31.82 -6.02 16.34
C LYS A 301 32.19 -5.05 17.45
N ASN A 302 33.17 -5.45 18.25
CA ASN A 302 33.84 -4.53 19.17
C ASN A 302 34.68 -3.51 18.39
N SER A 303 34.62 -2.25 18.85
CA SER A 303 35.49 -1.16 18.42
C SER A 303 36.83 -1.37 19.13
N ASN A 304 37.75 -2.08 18.50
CA ASN A 304 39.13 -2.14 18.94
C ASN A 304 39.84 -0.82 18.65
#